data_AF-A0A368H7F8-F1
#
_entry.id   AF-A0A368H7F8-F1
#
_cell.length_a   1.000
_cell.length_b   1.000
_cell.length_c   1.000
_cell.angle_alpha   90.00
_cell.angle_beta   90.00
_cell.angle_gamma   90.00
#
_symmetry.space_group_name_H-M   'P 1'
#
loop_
_entity.id
_entity.type
_entity.pdbx_description
1 polymer ?
#
loop_
_entity_poly.entity_id
_entity_poly.type
_entity_poly.pdbx_seq_one_letter_code
_entity_poly.pdbx_strand_id
1 'polypeptide(L)'
;MIGSGKSTLFSLISGVERPSSGSVLIHGKRSYTVPMMGFCAQYDSLFPALTCRQNIIIIAGMLGYRSVRKKADKLIGYLGLRLHAGRVTAQCR
;
A
#
# COMPACT_ATOMS: atom_id res chain seq x y z
N MET A 1 1.34 22.73 -6.37
CA MET A 1 -0.03 22.92 -5.83
C MET A 1 -0.19 22.07 -4.56
N ILE A 2 0.30 22.57 -3.44
CA ILE A 2 0.25 21.93 -2.10
C ILE A 2 -0.98 22.51 -1.39
N GLY A 3 -1.80 21.67 -0.73
CA GLY A 3 -2.86 22.17 0.16
C GLY A 3 -4.29 22.22 -0.39
N SER A 4 -4.60 21.69 -1.58
CA SER A 4 -6.00 21.66 -2.07
C SER A 4 -6.88 20.56 -1.43
N GLY A 5 -6.44 19.95 -0.31
CA GLY A 5 -7.20 18.91 0.38
C GLY A 5 -7.17 17.49 -0.24
N LYS A 6 -6.33 17.23 -1.24
CA LYS A 6 -6.23 15.89 -1.87
C LYS A 6 -5.88 14.79 -0.85
N SER A 7 -4.83 14.97 -0.07
CA SER A 7 -4.44 13.98 0.95
C SER A 7 -5.54 13.76 1.98
N THR A 8 -6.20 14.84 2.44
CA THR A 8 -7.35 14.76 3.35
C THR A 8 -8.50 13.96 2.74
N LEU A 9 -8.81 14.20 1.46
CA LEU A 9 -9.83 13.44 0.75
C LEU A 9 -9.48 11.95 0.69
N PHE A 10 -8.23 11.61 0.39
CA PHE A 10 -7.76 10.22 0.40
C PHE A 10 -7.83 9.59 1.81
N SER A 11 -7.49 10.32 2.88
CA SER A 11 -7.61 9.84 4.27
C SER A 11 -9.07 9.55 4.66
N LEU A 12 -10.01 10.39 4.25
CA LEU A 12 -11.44 10.20 4.49
C LEU A 12 -12.02 9.01 3.70
N ILE A 13 -11.61 8.87 2.44
CA ILE A 13 -12.03 7.77 1.57
C ILE A 13 -11.45 6.44 2.07
N SER A 14 -10.16 6.39 2.41
CA SER A 14 -9.49 5.20 2.97
C SER A 14 -9.94 4.83 4.38
N GLY A 15 -10.72 5.69 5.05
CA GLY A 15 -11.20 5.46 6.41
C GLY A 15 -10.13 5.62 7.48
N VAL A 16 -8.96 6.16 7.13
CA VAL A 16 -7.89 6.54 8.07
C VAL A 16 -8.36 7.69 8.96
N GLU A 17 -9.11 8.64 8.39
CA GLU A 17 -9.76 9.73 9.13
C GLU A 17 -11.28 9.64 9.01
N ARG A 18 -11.98 10.11 10.05
CA ARG A 18 -13.45 10.23 10.04
C ARG A 18 -13.85 11.65 9.64
N PRO A 19 -14.89 11.82 8.83
CA PRO A 19 -15.38 13.16 8.49
C PRO A 19 -15.97 13.83 9.73
N SER A 20 -15.71 15.13 9.91
CA SER A 20 -16.28 15.93 10.99
C SER A 20 -17.80 16.09 10.85
N SER A 21 -18.33 16.01 9.63
CA SER A 21 -19.77 16.03 9.31
C SER A 21 -20.04 15.31 7.99
N GLY A 22 -21.25 14.76 7.83
CA GLY A 22 -21.63 13.95 6.66
C GLY A 22 -21.08 12.51 6.71
N SER A 23 -21.09 11.83 5.57
CA SER A 23 -20.62 10.44 5.47
C SER A 23 -20.02 10.12 4.11
N VAL A 24 -18.93 9.35 4.11
CA VAL A 24 -18.36 8.74 2.90
C VAL A 24 -18.83 7.29 2.80
N LEU A 25 -19.45 6.94 1.67
CA LEU A 25 -19.96 5.60 1.40
C LEU A 25 -19.17 4.93 0.28
N ILE A 26 -18.76 3.69 0.49
CA ILE A 26 -18.11 2.81 -0.49
C ILE A 26 -18.99 1.57 -0.61
N HIS A 27 -19.53 1.32 -1.80
CA HIS A 27 -20.48 0.22 -2.04
C HIS A 27 -21.64 0.20 -0.99
N GLY A 28 -22.17 1.38 -0.66
CA GLY A 28 -23.27 1.53 0.30
C GLY A 28 -22.89 1.38 1.78
N LYS A 29 -21.61 1.14 2.10
CA LYS A 29 -21.11 1.03 3.48
C LYS A 29 -20.25 2.23 3.85
N ARG A 30 -20.25 2.63 5.12
CA ARG A 30 -19.42 3.73 5.62
C ARG A 30 -17.93 3.41 5.40
N SER A 31 -17.15 4.34 4.86
CA SER A 31 -15.74 4.11 4.45
C SER A 31 -14.89 3.45 5.55
N TYR A 32 -15.01 3.92 6.79
CA TYR A 32 -14.30 3.39 7.96
C TYR A 32 -14.76 1.99 8.44
N THR A 33 -15.79 1.41 7.81
CA THR A 33 -16.28 0.05 8.08
C THR A 33 -15.88 -0.94 7.00
N VAL A 34 -15.27 -0.47 5.92
CA VAL A 34 -14.85 -1.31 4.79
C VAL A 34 -13.36 -1.58 4.95
N PRO A 35 -12.94 -2.78 5.38
CA PRO A 35 -11.54 -3.15 5.27
C PRO A 35 -11.23 -3.29 3.78
N MET A 36 -10.05 -2.83 3.34
CA MET A 36 -9.47 -2.96 1.99
C MET A 36 -9.46 -1.71 1.10
N MET A 37 -8.84 -0.62 1.55
CA MET A 37 -8.10 0.22 0.60
C MET A 37 -6.63 0.27 0.95
N GLY A 38 -5.80 -0.17 0.01
CA GLY A 38 -4.35 0.00 0.08
C GLY A 38 -4.01 1.43 -0.30
N PHE A 39 -3.22 2.11 0.54
CA PHE A 39 -2.71 3.44 0.26
C PHE A 39 -1.20 3.35 -0.01
N CYS A 40 -0.75 3.95 -1.10
CA CYS A 40 0.67 4.18 -1.34
C CYS A 40 1.06 5.49 -0.66
N ALA A 41 1.87 5.40 0.38
CA ALA A 41 2.37 6.57 1.10
C ALA A 41 3.25 7.45 0.19
N GLN A 42 3.34 8.74 0.52
CA GLN A 42 4.22 9.69 -0.19
C GLN A 42 5.70 9.38 0.00
N TYR A 43 6.06 8.65 1.06
CA TYR A 43 7.43 8.24 1.37
C TYR A 43 7.57 6.72 1.26
N ASP A 44 8.77 6.28 0.87
CA ASP A 44 9.09 4.86 0.78
C ASP A 44 8.97 4.19 2.16
N SER A 45 7.96 3.34 2.32
CA SER A 45 7.75 2.54 3.53
C SER A 45 8.45 1.19 3.46
N LEU A 46 9.59 1.12 2.74
CA LEU A 46 10.35 -0.11 2.52
C LEU A 46 11.38 -0.30 3.64
N PHE A 47 11.58 -1.56 4.04
CA PHE A 47 12.69 -1.96 4.89
C PHE A 47 13.99 -1.92 4.07
N PRO A 48 14.93 -1.00 4.38
CA PRO A 48 16.10 -0.74 3.55
C PRO A 48 17.07 -1.93 3.49
N ALA A 49 17.12 -2.73 4.55
CA ALA A 49 17.99 -3.91 4.64
C ALA A 49 17.46 -5.14 3.89
N LEU A 50 16.25 -5.06 3.33
CA LEU A 50 15.59 -6.19 2.67
C LEU A 50 15.57 -6.02 1.16
N THR A 51 15.51 -7.14 0.45
CA THR A 51 15.30 -7.14 -1.00
C THR A 51 13.90 -6.66 -1.38
N CYS A 52 13.70 -6.22 -2.62
CA CYS A 52 12.37 -5.88 -3.15
C CYS A 52 11.36 -7.02 -2.91
N ARG A 53 11.77 -8.27 -3.18
CA ARG A 53 10.95 -9.46 -2.93
C ARG A 53 10.62 -9.67 -1.45
N GLN A 54 11.60 -9.53 -0.56
CA GLN A 54 11.38 -9.70 0.88
C GLN A 54 10.44 -8.63 1.43
N ASN A 55 10.58 -7.38 0.99
CA ASN A 55 9.67 -6.29 1.33
C ASN A 55 8.21 -6.65 1.00
N ILE A 56 7.95 -7.09 -0.23
CA ILE A 56 6.60 -7.48 -0.66
C ILE A 56 6.06 -8.65 0.18
N ILE A 57 6.90 -9.66 0.46
CA ILE A 57 6.51 -10.84 1.25
C ILE A 57 6.13 -10.44 2.69
N ILE A 58 6.95 -9.63 3.36
CA ILE A 58 6.71 -9.23 4.75
C ILE A 58 5.45 -8.37 4.85
N ILE A 59 5.34 -7.33 4.01
CA ILE A 59 4.18 -6.44 4.01
C ILE A 59 2.91 -7.24 3.70
N ALA A 60 2.93 -8.11 2.70
CA ALA A 60 1.77 -8.95 2.38
C ALA A 60 1.42 -9.91 3.54
N GLY A 61 2.42 -10.44 4.25
CA GLY A 61 2.23 -11.29 5.42
C GLY A 61 1.58 -10.54 6.58
N MET A 62 2.05 -9.32 6.89
CA MET A 62 1.47 -8.44 7.92
C MET A 62 0.02 -8.05 7.62
N LEU A 63 -0.31 -7.90 6.33
CA LEU A 63 -1.68 -7.65 5.87
C LEU A 63 -2.57 -8.90 5.83
N GLY A 64 -2.06 -10.07 6.26
CA GLY A 64 -2.83 -11.32 6.36
C GLY A 64 -3.04 -12.04 5.03
N TYR A 65 -2.29 -11.70 3.96
CA TYR A 65 -2.40 -12.42 2.71
C TYR A 65 -1.86 -13.85 2.80
N ARG A 66 -2.55 -14.79 2.15
CA ARG A 66 -2.07 -16.15 1.94
C ARG A 66 -1.23 -16.26 0.67
N SER A 67 -0.36 -17.26 0.61
CA SER A 67 0.49 -17.57 -0.55
C SER A 67 1.36 -16.38 -0.99
N VAL A 68 1.89 -15.62 -0.02
CA VAL A 68 2.61 -14.36 -0.23
C VAL A 68 3.77 -14.47 -1.22
N ARG A 69 4.49 -15.59 -1.24
CA ARG A 69 5.61 -15.83 -2.18
C ARG A 69 5.14 -15.80 -3.63
N LYS A 70 4.10 -16.59 -3.95
CA LYS A 70 3.51 -16.64 -5.30
C LYS A 70 2.93 -15.30 -5.72
N LYS A 71 2.30 -14.58 -4.80
CA LYS A 71 1.79 -13.22 -5.05
C LYS A 71 2.91 -12.21 -5.31
N ALA A 72 3.99 -12.28 -4.53
CA ALA A 72 5.16 -11.43 -4.71
C ALA A 72 5.80 -11.65 -6.08
N ASP A 73 6.01 -12.91 -6.50
CA ASP A 73 6.50 -13.23 -7.84
C ASP A 73 5.62 -12.66 -8.96
N LYS A 74 4.30 -12.79 -8.80
CA LYS A 74 3.34 -12.28 -9.76
C LYS A 74 3.40 -10.75 -9.86
N LEU A 75 3.43 -10.05 -8.72
CA LEU A 75 3.53 -8.59 -8.65
C LEU A 75 4.85 -8.07 -9.24
N ILE A 76 5.97 -8.69 -8.88
CA ILE A 76 7.29 -8.36 -9.44
C ILE A 76 7.28 -8.52 -10.97
N GLY A 77 6.62 -9.56 -11.48
CA GLY A 77 6.43 -9.76 -12.91
C GLY A 77 5.62 -8.64 -13.56
N TYR A 78 4.46 -8.30 -12.99
CA TYR A 78 3.59 -7.24 -13.53
C TYR A 78 4.22 -5.84 -13.50
N LEU A 79 5.04 -5.56 -12.49
CA LEU A 79 5.72 -4.28 -12.32
C LEU A 79 7.05 -4.20 -13.11
N GLY A 80 7.45 -5.25 -13.84
CA GLY A 80 8.70 -5.27 -14.58
C GLY A 80 9.96 -5.31 -13.70
N LEU A 81 9.84 -5.65 -12.41
CA LEU A 81 10.91 -5.56 -11.42
C LEU A 81 11.77 -6.83 -11.32
N ARG A 82 11.67 -7.77 -12.26
CA ARG A 82 12.35 -9.08 -12.18
C ARG A 82 13.86 -8.98 -11.98
N LEU A 83 14.53 -8.06 -12.68
CA LEU A 83 15.98 -7.83 -12.58
C LEU A 83 16.42 -7.21 -11.24
N HIS A 84 15.49 -6.61 -10.50
CA HIS A 84 15.73 -5.93 -9.23
C HIS A 84 15.16 -6.69 -8.03
N ALA A 85 14.46 -7.80 -8.26
CA ALA A 85 13.75 -8.55 -7.24
C ALA A 85 14.64 -8.99 -6.06
N GLY A 86 15.89 -9.35 -6.36
CA GLY A 86 16.89 -9.79 -5.37
C GLY A 86 17.83 -8.69 -4.88
N ARG A 87 17.66 -7.44 -5.31
CA ARG A 87 18.49 -6.32 -4.83
C ARG A 87 17.94 -5.78 -3.53
N VAL A 88 18.83 -5.48 -2.59
CA VAL A 88 18.51 -4.80 -1.33
C VAL A 88 18.02 -3.40 -1.66
N THR A 89 16.90 -2.97 -1.07
CA THR A 89 16.29 -1.69 -1.45
C THR A 89 17.16 -0.49 -1.11
N ALA A 90 18.00 -0.56 -0.08
CA ALA A 90 19.03 0.47 0.20
C ALA A 90 20.06 0.66 -0.93
N GLN A 91 20.22 -0.34 -1.81
CA GLN A 91 21.19 -0.31 -2.92
C GLN A 91 20.52 0.06 -4.26
N CYS A 92 19.21 0.27 -4.29
CA CYS A 92 18.51 0.82 -5.43
C CYS A 92 18.60 2.34 -5.38
N ARG A 93 19.65 2.89 -5.98
CA ARG A 93 19.73 4.31 -6.38
C ARG A 93 19.67 4.41 -7.89
#